data_AF-A0A7J7KGK0-F1
#
_entry.id   AF-A0A7J7KGK0-F1
#
_cell.length_a   1.000
_cell.length_b   1.000
_cell.length_c   1.000
_cell.angle_alpha   90.00
_cell.angle_beta   90.00
_cell.angle_gamma   90.00
#
_symmetry.space_group_name_H-M   'P 1'
#
loop_
_entity.id
_entity.type
_entity.pdbx_description
1 polymer ?
#
loop_
_entity_poly.entity_id
_entity_poly.type
_entity_poly.pdbx_seq_one_letter_code
_entity_poly.pdbx_strand_id
1 'polypeptide(L)'
;MGDHSTEVLLSTGIAFHSGGCDKAGHPLVIFPTEYQSALTQTSEEDLLSLLHYFRKIVSDEQRRQGFTFLVNLQKSSTQFIAKLVSALNSFQLEVKPEVGVHSLYTIKPKTSKLQAHFEKLTGLKESKKAATANIYQVHILKDFASLHRSVEKVSLTDEFGGHQQFNLPAWIRFRLAVDELTSCVAKCREQIDECRDQLRVLCELEINDDTQSLLDSINSKYTSIMSQLNLDYAIEKCGSMLEELSAGKGQVKVVQGDMLRELVKFTRSSNKQLCEVREDFQLLWRKAQARVVQASQLKVHQKNANKISKWINKNGSISLAELSRPIRSLEDVTSSRQRLAELSKSCQYQFERSSRSTSW
;
A
#
# COMPACT_ATOMS: atom_id res chain seq x y z
N MET A 1 14.23 6.76 25.24
CA MET A 1 12.95 6.30 24.66
C MET A 1 12.13 7.52 24.28
N GLY A 2 12.58 8.25 23.26
CA GLY A 2 11.75 9.21 22.55
C GLY A 2 11.43 8.61 21.19
N ASP A 3 10.42 7.75 21.12
CA ASP A 3 9.86 7.35 19.82
C ASP A 3 8.80 8.37 19.44
N HIS A 4 9.25 9.56 19.03
CA HIS A 4 8.35 10.60 18.57
C HIS A 4 7.87 10.22 17.18
N SER A 5 6.55 10.21 16.99
CA SER A 5 5.95 10.01 15.66
C SER A 5 6.63 10.92 14.62
N THR A 6 6.88 10.39 13.42
CA THR A 6 7.43 11.14 12.29
C THR A 6 6.73 12.50 12.09
N GLU A 7 5.41 12.56 12.29
CA GLU A 7 4.64 13.79 12.21
C GLU A 7 5.11 14.86 13.21
N VAL A 8 5.39 14.47 14.46
CA VAL A 8 5.86 15.37 15.51
C VAL A 8 7.22 15.94 15.13
N LEU A 9 8.14 15.07 14.66
CA LEU A 9 9.49 15.47 14.26
C LEU A 9 9.46 16.42 13.06
N LEU A 10 8.69 16.12 12.02
CA LEU A 10 8.58 16.98 10.84
C LEU A 10 7.96 18.34 11.20
N SER A 11 6.98 18.35 12.10
CA SER A 11 6.30 19.57 12.53
C SER A 11 7.19 20.54 13.31
N THR A 12 8.35 20.08 13.83
CA THR A 12 9.31 20.97 14.49
C THR A 12 9.96 21.98 13.55
N GLY A 13 10.05 21.69 12.25
CA GLY A 13 10.69 22.54 11.25
C GLY A 13 12.20 22.72 11.40
N ILE A 14 12.85 22.01 12.34
CA ILE A 14 14.29 22.19 12.64
C ILE A 14 15.20 21.86 11.46
N ALA A 15 14.73 21.01 10.55
CA ALA A 15 15.33 20.75 9.25
C ALA A 15 14.23 20.37 8.27
N PHE A 16 14.43 20.65 6.98
CA PHE A 16 13.52 20.20 5.93
C PHE A 16 14.27 19.85 4.65
N HIS A 17 13.72 18.89 3.91
CA HIS A 17 14.13 18.55 2.56
C HIS A 17 13.21 19.26 1.57
N SER A 18 13.69 20.35 0.95
CA SER A 18 12.84 21.18 0.08
C SER A 18 12.43 20.50 -1.23
N GLY A 19 13.03 19.35 -1.53
CA GLY A 19 12.96 18.70 -2.83
C GLY A 19 14.21 19.00 -3.65
N GLY A 20 14.84 20.16 -3.48
CA GLY A 20 16.00 20.66 -4.23
C GLY A 20 17.19 19.70 -4.29
N CYS A 21 18.01 19.83 -5.33
CA CYS A 21 19.34 19.23 -5.42
C CYS A 21 20.38 20.32 -5.69
N ASP A 22 21.63 20.08 -5.33
CA ASP A 22 22.74 20.86 -5.87
C ASP A 22 23.00 20.52 -7.36
N LYS A 23 23.91 21.26 -7.99
CA LYS A 23 24.23 21.06 -9.43
C LYS A 23 24.88 19.72 -9.73
N ALA A 24 25.38 19.01 -8.72
CA ALA A 24 25.94 17.66 -8.87
C ALA A 24 24.90 16.55 -8.62
N GLY A 25 23.67 16.92 -8.21
CA GLY A 25 22.56 15.99 -7.99
C GLY A 25 22.37 15.56 -6.54
N HIS A 26 23.15 16.09 -5.59
CA HIS A 26 23.00 15.75 -4.17
C HIS A 26 21.74 16.41 -3.59
N PRO A 27 20.85 15.65 -2.93
CA PRO A 27 19.63 16.23 -2.36
C PRO A 27 19.93 17.24 -1.25
N LEU A 28 19.13 18.29 -1.20
CA LEU A 28 19.29 19.40 -0.26
C LEU A 28 18.50 19.18 1.03
N VAL A 29 19.18 19.31 2.16
CA VAL A 29 18.56 19.44 3.49
C VAL A 29 18.95 20.79 4.07
N ILE A 30 17.95 21.55 4.52
CA ILE A 30 18.12 22.92 5.00
C ILE A 30 17.83 22.97 6.49
N PHE A 31 18.74 23.60 7.25
CA PHE A 31 18.53 23.99 8.64
C PHE A 31 18.15 25.49 8.70
N PRO A 32 16.86 25.83 8.77
CA PRO A 32 16.41 27.22 8.72
C PRO A 32 16.83 28.02 9.95
N THR A 33 17.13 29.31 9.76
CA THR A 33 17.51 30.21 10.85
C THR A 33 16.41 30.33 11.91
N GLU A 34 15.14 30.30 11.51
CA GLU A 34 13.99 30.51 12.42
C GLU A 34 13.83 29.42 13.48
N TYR A 35 14.27 28.18 13.19
CA TYR A 35 14.11 27.03 14.09
C TYR A 35 15.41 26.59 14.79
N GLN A 36 16.48 27.38 14.72
CA GLN A 36 17.76 27.03 15.37
C GLN A 36 17.63 26.86 16.90
N SER A 37 16.81 27.67 17.56
CA SER A 37 16.54 27.52 19.00
C SER A 37 15.80 26.23 19.33
N ALA A 38 14.84 25.82 18.49
CA ALA A 38 14.16 24.54 18.66
C ALA A 38 15.15 23.37 18.50
N LEU A 39 16.03 23.41 17.51
CA LEU A 39 17.06 22.38 17.29
C LEU A 39 17.96 22.19 18.53
N THR A 40 18.29 23.26 19.26
CA THR A 40 19.11 23.15 20.48
C THR A 40 18.41 22.43 21.64
N GLN A 41 17.07 22.38 21.62
CA GLN A 41 16.25 21.69 22.61
C GLN A 41 15.89 20.26 22.17
N THR A 42 15.99 19.95 20.88
CA THR A 42 15.73 18.62 20.33
C THR A 42 16.79 17.60 20.80
N SER A 43 16.34 16.39 21.12
CA SER A 43 17.25 15.30 21.44
C SER A 43 18.12 14.92 20.23
N GLU A 44 19.25 14.26 20.46
CA GLU A 44 20.07 13.78 19.33
C GLU A 44 19.38 12.64 18.57
N GLU A 45 18.70 11.74 19.30
CA GLU A 45 17.91 10.63 18.74
C GLU A 45 16.83 11.12 17.78
N ASP A 46 16.09 12.17 18.16
CA ASP A 46 15.03 12.77 17.34
C ASP A 46 15.58 13.40 16.05
N LEU A 47 16.72 14.09 16.16
CA LEU A 47 17.36 14.71 15.01
C LEU A 47 17.93 13.66 14.05
N LEU A 48 18.52 12.59 14.57
CA LEU A 48 18.96 11.45 13.76
C LEU A 48 17.78 10.76 13.08
N SER A 49 16.68 10.55 13.80
CA SER A 49 15.44 9.99 13.25
C SER A 49 14.89 10.83 12.09
N LEU A 50 14.94 12.16 12.21
CA LEU A 50 14.57 13.09 11.14
C LEU A 50 15.49 12.97 9.92
N LEU A 51 16.81 12.87 10.11
CA LEU A 51 17.76 12.70 9.01
C LEU A 51 17.61 11.34 8.30
N HIS A 52 17.38 10.27 9.06
CA HIS A 52 17.07 8.95 8.50
C HIS A 52 15.74 8.94 7.75
N TYR A 53 14.75 9.69 8.21
CA TYR A 53 13.51 9.89 7.48
C TYR A 53 13.77 10.54 6.11
N PHE A 54 14.53 11.63 6.04
CA PHE A 54 14.90 12.26 4.76
C PHE A 54 15.65 11.29 3.85
N ARG A 55 16.56 10.50 4.41
CA ARG A 55 17.25 9.42 3.70
C ARG A 55 16.30 8.35 3.14
N LYS A 56 15.23 8.01 3.85
CA LYS A 56 14.24 7.03 3.41
C LYS A 56 13.40 7.52 2.23
N ILE A 57 13.05 8.82 2.19
CA ILE A 57 12.12 9.36 1.20
C ILE A 57 12.75 9.77 -0.13
N VAL A 58 14.07 9.97 -0.19
CA VAL A 58 14.78 10.23 -1.47
C VAL A 58 14.90 8.96 -2.31
N SER A 59 15.11 9.11 -3.62
CA SER A 59 15.30 7.98 -4.53
C SER A 59 16.53 7.15 -4.16
N ASP A 60 16.57 5.89 -4.58
CA ASP A 60 17.72 5.01 -4.31
C ASP A 60 19.04 5.56 -4.87
N GLU A 61 18.98 6.23 -6.02
CA GLU A 61 20.12 6.88 -6.65
C GLU A 61 20.60 8.07 -5.81
N GLN A 62 19.69 8.98 -5.47
CA GLN A 62 19.97 10.14 -4.61
C GLN A 62 20.54 9.72 -3.25
N ARG A 63 19.99 8.65 -2.67
CA ARG A 63 20.45 8.10 -1.39
C ARG A 63 21.92 7.70 -1.45
N ARG A 64 22.37 7.08 -2.55
CA ARG A 64 23.76 6.61 -2.76
C ARG A 64 24.76 7.74 -2.93
N GLN A 65 24.31 8.93 -3.31
CA GLN A 65 25.17 10.09 -3.56
C GLN A 65 25.41 10.95 -2.30
N GLY A 66 24.65 10.70 -1.22
CA GLY A 66 24.72 11.51 0.00
C GLY A 66 24.07 12.88 -0.15
N PHE A 67 23.90 13.57 0.99
CA PHE A 67 23.16 14.83 1.09
C PHE A 67 24.07 16.05 1.11
N THR A 68 23.57 17.14 0.53
CA THR A 68 24.12 18.47 0.70
C THR A 68 23.31 19.23 1.74
N PHE A 69 23.95 19.64 2.83
CA PHE A 69 23.32 20.37 3.93
C PHE A 69 23.59 21.88 3.83
N LEU A 70 22.55 22.68 4.04
CA LEU A 70 22.64 24.14 4.02
C LEU A 70 22.30 24.72 5.40
N VAL A 71 23.13 25.62 5.89
CA VAL A 71 22.87 26.34 7.14
C VAL A 71 23.37 27.79 7.07
N ASN A 72 22.58 28.72 7.60
CA ASN A 72 23.01 30.10 7.77
C ASN A 72 23.53 30.31 9.20
N LEU A 73 24.85 30.51 9.35
CA LEU A 73 25.49 30.69 10.66
C LEU A 73 25.63 32.15 11.10
N GLN A 74 25.14 33.12 10.31
CA GLN A 74 25.34 34.55 10.60
C GLN A 74 24.79 34.95 11.99
N LYS A 75 23.68 34.34 12.41
CA LYS A 75 23.00 34.63 13.69
C LYS A 75 22.99 33.43 14.65
N SER A 76 23.82 32.41 14.41
CA SER A 76 23.82 31.19 15.21
C SER A 76 24.54 31.32 16.55
N SER A 77 24.12 30.51 17.52
CA SER A 77 24.79 30.36 18.81
C SER A 77 25.86 29.26 18.78
N THR A 78 26.81 29.33 19.70
CA THR A 78 27.82 28.26 19.92
C THR A 78 27.14 26.91 20.21
N GLN A 79 26.04 26.91 20.97
CA GLN A 79 25.29 25.70 21.31
C GLN A 79 24.64 25.07 20.08
N PHE A 80 24.04 25.88 19.20
CA PHE A 80 23.48 25.41 17.93
C PHE A 80 24.56 24.76 17.07
N ILE A 81 25.72 25.42 16.91
CA ILE A 81 26.84 24.89 16.12
C ILE A 81 27.30 23.54 16.67
N ALA A 82 27.47 23.42 17.99
CA ALA A 82 27.85 22.17 18.64
C ALA A 82 26.83 21.05 18.37
N LYS A 83 25.53 21.34 18.51
CA LYS A 83 24.45 20.37 18.29
C LYS A 83 24.34 19.94 16.83
N LEU A 84 24.43 20.88 15.89
CA LEU A 84 24.41 20.62 14.45
C LEU A 84 25.56 19.70 14.03
N VAL A 85 26.81 20.05 14.40
CA VAL A 85 27.98 19.28 14.02
C VAL A 85 27.97 17.90 14.67
N SER A 86 27.56 17.79 15.95
CA SER A 86 27.39 16.49 16.62
C SER A 86 26.41 15.61 15.85
N ALA A 87 25.22 16.12 15.51
CA ALA A 87 24.20 15.34 14.84
C ALA A 87 24.61 14.90 13.42
N LEU A 88 25.27 15.78 12.65
CA LEU A 88 25.78 15.41 11.32
C LEU A 88 26.90 14.37 11.40
N ASN A 89 27.77 14.46 12.40
CA ASN A 89 28.81 13.46 12.64
C ASN A 89 28.20 12.12 13.05
N SER A 90 27.26 12.12 13.99
CA SER A 90 26.53 10.92 14.43
C SER A 90 25.79 10.28 13.25
N PHE A 91 25.09 11.07 12.44
CA PHE A 91 24.43 10.59 11.22
C PHE A 91 25.42 9.97 10.24
N GLN A 92 26.58 10.62 10.02
CA GLN A 92 27.63 10.11 9.13
C GLN A 92 28.25 8.79 9.64
N LEU A 93 28.32 8.59 10.96
CA LEU A 93 28.86 7.36 11.55
C LEU A 93 27.88 6.18 11.46
N GLU A 94 26.57 6.45 11.45
CA GLU A 94 25.53 5.42 11.32
C GLU A 94 25.31 4.92 9.89
N VAL A 95 25.77 5.70 8.90
CA VAL A 95 25.62 5.39 7.47
C VAL A 95 26.98 5.18 6.80
N LYS A 96 26.99 4.53 5.64
CA LYS A 96 28.23 4.38 4.86
C LYS A 96 28.77 5.77 4.44
N PRO A 97 30.11 5.96 4.36
CA PRO A 97 30.73 7.23 4.00
C PRO A 97 30.12 7.91 2.78
N GLU A 98 29.87 7.16 1.70
CA GLU A 98 29.35 7.71 0.43
C GLU A 98 27.86 8.13 0.49
N VAL A 99 27.14 7.74 1.55
CA VAL A 99 25.66 7.65 1.56
C VAL A 99 25.04 8.52 2.67
N GLY A 100 25.87 9.33 3.34
CA GLY A 100 25.51 10.20 4.45
C GLY A 100 25.57 11.68 4.08
N VAL A 101 26.55 12.38 4.63
CA VAL A 101 26.84 13.79 4.39
C VAL A 101 27.84 13.89 3.26
N HIS A 102 27.41 14.41 2.10
CA HIS A 102 28.31 14.73 1.00
C HIS A 102 29.01 16.07 1.27
N SER A 103 28.22 17.12 1.49
CA SER A 103 28.71 18.49 1.69
C SER A 103 27.90 19.24 2.75
N LEU A 104 28.57 20.11 3.51
CA LEU A 104 27.96 21.09 4.41
C LEU A 104 28.33 22.50 3.95
N TYR A 105 27.38 23.21 3.34
CA TYR A 105 27.54 24.63 3.00
C TYR A 105 27.01 25.51 4.12
N THR A 106 27.86 26.44 4.56
CA THR A 106 27.54 27.37 5.62
C THR A 106 27.69 28.80 5.15
N ILE A 107 26.72 29.66 5.44
CA ILE A 107 26.93 31.11 5.33
C ILE A 107 27.74 31.55 6.54
N LYS A 108 28.87 32.22 6.28
CA LYS A 108 29.89 32.54 7.29
C LYS A 108 29.31 33.13 8.59
N PRO A 109 29.75 32.65 9.76
CA PRO A 109 29.38 33.25 11.04
C PRO A 109 29.78 34.73 11.14
N LYS A 110 28.96 35.55 11.79
CA LYS A 110 29.20 37.00 11.91
C LYS A 110 30.46 37.35 12.70
N THR A 111 30.85 36.52 13.67
CA THR A 111 32.02 36.77 14.53
C THR A 111 33.14 35.77 14.27
N SER A 112 34.38 36.24 14.35
CA SER A 112 35.58 35.39 14.22
C SER A 112 35.65 34.30 15.28
N LYS A 113 35.10 34.55 16.48
CA LYS A 113 35.01 33.56 17.57
C LYS A 113 34.10 32.39 17.19
N LEU A 114 32.91 32.66 16.63
CA LEU A 114 31.99 31.61 16.17
C LEU A 114 32.57 30.85 14.97
N GLN A 115 33.23 31.55 14.05
CA GLN A 115 33.93 30.89 12.93
C GLN A 115 35.01 29.93 13.44
N ALA A 116 35.89 30.39 14.35
CA ALA A 116 36.93 29.53 14.91
C ALA A 116 36.36 28.35 15.71
N HIS A 117 35.20 28.52 16.37
CA HIS A 117 34.49 27.45 17.04
C HIS A 117 33.96 26.40 16.05
N PHE A 118 33.30 26.83 14.98
CA PHE A 118 32.81 25.95 13.92
C PHE A 118 33.95 25.19 13.22
N GLU A 119 35.03 25.89 12.83
CA GLU A 119 36.20 25.28 12.19
C GLU A 119 36.89 24.22 13.07
N LYS A 120 36.91 24.43 14.40
CA LYS A 120 37.44 23.45 15.34
C LYS A 120 36.57 22.19 15.42
N LEU A 121 35.25 22.35 15.45
CA LEU A 121 34.32 21.21 15.56
C LEU A 121 34.22 20.40 14.26
N THR A 122 34.40 21.04 13.12
CA THR A 122 34.38 20.41 11.79
C THR A 122 35.74 19.85 11.34
N GLY A 123 36.80 20.04 12.14
CA GLY A 123 38.14 19.57 11.78
C GLY A 123 38.85 20.41 10.70
N LEU A 124 38.25 21.52 10.25
CA LEU A 124 38.90 22.48 9.33
C LEU A 124 40.11 23.19 9.95
N LYS A 125 40.17 23.25 11.28
CA LYS A 125 41.29 23.79 12.03
C LYS A 125 41.85 22.74 12.98
N GLU A 126 43.12 22.38 12.78
CA GLU A 126 43.81 21.42 13.63
C GLU A 126 43.79 21.84 15.11
N SER A 127 43.38 20.91 15.98
CA SER A 127 43.43 21.09 17.42
C SER A 127 44.41 20.09 18.05
N LYS A 128 45.38 20.59 18.81
CA LYS A 128 46.36 19.78 19.55
C LYS A 128 45.74 18.78 20.55
N LYS A 129 44.44 18.87 20.85
CA LYS A 129 43.75 18.05 21.87
C LYS A 129 42.67 17.10 21.32
N ALA A 130 42.31 17.21 20.05
CA ALA A 130 41.33 16.33 19.42
C ALA A 130 41.49 16.42 17.90
N ALA A 131 41.93 15.32 17.28
CA ALA A 131 41.87 15.17 15.83
C ALA A 131 40.43 14.78 15.46
N THR A 132 39.53 15.77 15.38
CA THR A 132 38.24 15.54 14.71
C THR A 132 38.56 15.45 13.21
N ALA A 133 38.61 14.23 12.68
CA ALA A 133 38.85 14.03 11.26
C ALA A 133 37.74 14.71 10.46
N ASN A 134 38.09 15.31 9.33
CA ASN A 134 37.11 15.89 8.42
C ASN A 134 36.39 14.74 7.70
N ILE A 135 35.21 14.36 8.18
CA ILE A 135 34.49 13.16 7.74
C ILE A 135 33.68 13.42 6.46
N TYR A 136 33.43 14.68 6.11
CA TYR A 136 32.69 15.14 4.93
C TYR A 136 33.17 16.51 4.46
N GLN A 137 32.74 16.98 3.29
CA GLN A 137 33.17 18.28 2.76
C GLN A 137 32.48 19.44 3.49
N VAL A 138 33.25 20.43 3.94
CA VAL A 138 32.72 21.61 4.64
C VAL A 138 33.13 22.89 3.91
N HIS A 139 32.14 23.71 3.57
CA HIS A 139 32.32 24.96 2.84
C HIS A 139 31.82 26.16 3.64
N ILE A 140 32.73 27.09 3.97
CA ILE A 140 32.39 28.36 4.60
C ILE A 140 32.29 29.45 3.53
N LEU A 141 31.07 29.85 3.20
CA LEU A 141 30.77 30.79 2.13
C LEU A 141 30.67 32.22 2.64
N LYS A 142 31.24 33.17 1.90
CA LYS A 142 31.22 34.60 2.26
C LYS A 142 29.88 35.27 1.98
N ASP A 143 29.17 34.80 0.97
CA ASP A 143 27.92 35.36 0.46
C ASP A 143 27.07 34.29 -0.25
N PHE A 144 25.83 34.65 -0.56
CA PHE A 144 24.92 33.78 -1.32
C PHE A 144 25.37 33.58 -2.78
N ALA A 145 26.08 34.55 -3.37
CA ALA A 145 26.60 34.44 -4.74
C ALA A 145 27.58 33.27 -4.90
N SER A 146 28.34 32.96 -3.85
CA SER A 146 29.22 31.79 -3.78
C SER A 146 28.41 30.49 -3.72
N LEU A 147 27.29 30.47 -3.00
CA LEU A 147 26.38 29.31 -2.94
C LEU A 147 25.75 29.04 -4.31
N HIS A 148 25.38 30.09 -5.04
CA HIS A 148 24.75 29.99 -6.37
C HIS A 148 25.64 29.36 -7.45
N ARG A 149 26.94 29.21 -7.17
CA ARG A 149 27.88 28.47 -8.02
C ARG A 149 27.66 26.97 -7.92
N SER A 150 27.34 26.46 -6.74
CA SER A 150 27.13 25.02 -6.48
C SER A 150 25.65 24.62 -6.51
N VAL A 151 24.73 25.53 -6.18
CA VAL A 151 23.29 25.25 -6.11
C VAL A 151 22.51 26.25 -6.96
N GLU A 152 21.55 25.79 -7.76
CA GLU A 152 20.71 26.70 -8.54
C GLU A 152 19.72 27.46 -7.66
N LYS A 153 19.45 28.73 -8.01
CA LYS A 153 18.51 29.60 -7.26
C LYS A 153 17.09 29.03 -7.17
N VAL A 154 16.66 28.26 -8.17
CA VAL A 154 15.35 27.59 -8.20
C VAL A 154 15.23 26.49 -7.14
N SER A 155 16.35 25.95 -6.66
CA SER A 155 16.41 24.90 -5.62
C SER A 155 16.68 25.47 -4.22
N LEU A 156 16.76 26.80 -4.08
CA LEU A 156 17.05 27.49 -2.82
C LEU A 156 15.83 28.27 -2.34
N THR A 157 15.60 28.28 -1.02
CA THR A 157 14.60 29.16 -0.39
C THR A 157 15.07 30.61 -0.35
N ASP A 158 14.15 31.54 -0.06
CA ASP A 158 14.44 32.98 0.02
C ASP A 158 15.54 33.32 1.04
N GLU A 159 15.66 32.53 2.13
CA GLU A 159 16.71 32.66 3.14
C GLU A 159 18.13 32.54 2.55
N PHE A 160 18.28 31.77 1.47
CA PHE A 160 19.55 31.55 0.77
C PHE A 160 19.62 32.31 -0.58
N GLY A 161 18.75 33.30 -0.77
CA GLY A 161 18.69 34.13 -1.98
C GLY A 161 18.22 33.37 -3.22
N GLY A 162 17.37 32.36 -3.03
CA GLY A 162 16.71 31.63 -4.11
C GLY A 162 15.30 32.13 -4.42
N HIS A 163 14.53 31.32 -5.12
CA HIS A 163 13.14 31.61 -5.50
C HIS A 163 12.21 30.41 -5.25
N GLN A 164 12.67 29.40 -4.52
CA GLN A 164 11.89 28.21 -4.24
C GLN A 164 10.80 28.53 -3.22
N GLN A 165 9.54 28.49 -3.66
CA GLN A 165 8.39 28.61 -2.78
C GLN A 165 8.13 27.28 -2.06
N PHE A 166 8.86 27.04 -0.97
CA PHE A 166 8.66 25.86 -0.12
C PHE A 166 7.62 26.15 0.97
N ASN A 167 6.56 25.35 1.03
CA ASN A 167 5.55 25.42 2.09
C ASN A 167 5.66 24.18 2.96
N LEU A 168 6.29 24.32 4.14
CA LEU A 168 6.53 23.21 5.06
C LEU A 168 5.22 22.50 5.48
N PRO A 169 4.16 23.20 5.94
CA PRO A 169 2.91 22.53 6.31
C PRO A 169 2.25 21.72 5.19
N ALA A 170 2.25 22.24 3.96
CA ALA A 170 1.71 21.53 2.80
C ALA A 170 2.56 20.30 2.45
N TRP A 171 3.89 20.43 2.52
CA TRP A 171 4.81 19.32 2.30
C TRP A 171 4.65 18.21 3.35
N ILE A 172 4.51 18.56 4.63
CA ILE A 172 4.28 17.59 5.71
C ILE A 172 2.99 16.80 5.47
N ARG A 173 1.86 17.49 5.21
CA ARG A 173 0.58 16.83 4.93
C ARG A 173 0.69 15.85 3.77
N PHE A 174 1.36 16.26 2.69
CA PHE A 174 1.57 15.40 1.53
C PHE A 174 2.40 14.18 1.90
N ARG A 175 3.48 14.36 2.65
CA ARG A 175 4.34 13.26 3.07
C ARG A 175 3.64 12.28 3.98
N LEU A 176 2.85 12.76 4.94
CA LEU A 176 2.06 11.88 5.81
C LEU A 176 1.03 11.07 5.01
N ALA A 177 0.39 11.66 3.99
CA ALA A 177 -0.52 10.92 3.11
C ALA A 177 0.20 9.83 2.30
N VAL A 178 1.41 10.12 1.79
CA VAL A 178 2.23 9.12 1.07
C VAL A 178 2.73 8.02 2.01
N ASP A 179 3.12 8.36 3.23
CA ASP A 179 3.61 7.39 4.22
C ASP A 179 2.47 6.48 4.70
N GLU A 180 1.27 7.03 4.90
CA GLU A 180 0.04 6.27 5.18
C GLU A 180 -0.26 5.29 4.03
N LEU A 181 -0.26 5.78 2.78
CA LEU A 181 -0.47 4.95 1.60
C LEU A 181 0.55 3.82 1.51
N THR A 182 1.83 4.13 1.68
CA THR A 182 2.93 3.15 1.59
C THR A 182 2.77 2.07 2.67
N SER A 183 2.43 2.48 3.90
CA SER A 183 2.14 1.56 5.01
C SER A 183 0.92 0.68 4.73
N CYS A 184 -0.15 1.26 4.20
CA CYS A 184 -1.38 0.53 3.85
C CYS A 184 -1.11 -0.54 2.78
N VAL A 185 -0.41 -0.18 1.70
CA VAL A 185 -0.03 -1.11 0.63
C VAL A 185 0.89 -2.21 1.15
N ALA A 186 1.87 -1.88 1.99
CA ALA A 186 2.78 -2.86 2.57
C ALA A 186 2.05 -3.89 3.43
N LYS A 187 1.17 -3.43 4.34
CA LYS A 187 0.35 -4.30 5.19
C LYS A 187 -0.56 -5.22 4.37
N CYS A 188 -1.19 -4.69 3.32
CA CYS A 188 -1.98 -5.52 2.41
C CYS A 188 -1.09 -6.62 1.82
N ARG A 189 0.06 -6.26 1.23
CA ARG A 189 0.97 -7.20 0.58
C ARG A 189 1.43 -8.33 1.49
N GLU A 190 1.72 -8.04 2.76
CA GLU A 190 2.13 -9.05 3.74
C GLU A 190 1.04 -10.10 4.01
N GLN A 191 -0.23 -9.74 3.86
CA GLN A 191 -1.37 -10.61 4.18
C GLN A 191 -2.03 -11.27 2.96
N ILE A 192 -1.64 -10.89 1.73
CA ILE A 192 -2.26 -11.40 0.49
C ILE A 192 -2.19 -12.92 0.40
N ASP A 193 -1.02 -13.50 0.62
CA ASP A 193 -0.83 -14.94 0.40
C ASP A 193 -1.58 -15.78 1.44
N GLU A 194 -1.59 -15.35 2.71
CA GLU A 194 -2.38 -15.99 3.75
C GLU A 194 -3.89 -15.93 3.43
N CYS A 195 -4.40 -14.76 3.04
CA CYS A 195 -5.81 -14.59 2.67
C CYS A 195 -6.16 -15.44 1.43
N ARG A 196 -5.25 -15.51 0.45
CA ARG A 196 -5.41 -16.32 -0.75
C ARG A 196 -5.54 -17.80 -0.42
N ASP A 197 -4.71 -18.30 0.50
CA ASP A 197 -4.76 -19.70 0.93
C ASP A 197 -6.03 -20.02 1.70
N GLN A 198 -6.50 -19.11 2.56
CA GLN A 198 -7.81 -19.26 3.22
C GLN A 198 -8.95 -19.36 2.20
N LEU A 199 -8.94 -18.58 1.12
CA LEU A 199 -9.93 -18.66 0.03
C LEU A 199 -9.80 -19.96 -0.78
N ARG A 200 -8.58 -20.49 -0.97
CA ARG A 200 -8.38 -21.80 -1.60
C ARG A 200 -8.96 -22.92 -0.76
N VAL A 201 -8.82 -22.88 0.56
CA VAL A 201 -9.47 -23.85 1.46
C VAL A 201 -10.99 -23.84 1.29
N LEU A 202 -11.63 -22.68 1.07
CA LEU A 202 -13.06 -22.62 0.76
C LEU A 202 -13.42 -23.39 -0.52
N CYS A 203 -12.52 -23.39 -1.51
CA CYS A 203 -12.68 -24.15 -2.74
C CYS A 203 -12.54 -25.66 -2.56
N GLU A 204 -12.09 -26.13 -1.40
CA GLU A 204 -11.84 -27.55 -1.09
C GLU A 204 -12.80 -28.11 -0.03
N LEU A 205 -13.64 -27.27 0.57
CA LEU A 205 -14.63 -27.70 1.57
C LEU A 205 -15.50 -28.85 1.04
N GLU A 206 -15.75 -29.79 1.93
CA GLU A 206 -16.68 -30.89 1.73
C GLU A 206 -18.13 -30.38 1.70
N ILE A 207 -18.92 -30.91 0.77
CA ILE A 207 -20.29 -30.48 0.56
C ILE A 207 -21.22 -31.36 1.41
N ASN A 208 -21.79 -30.76 2.47
CA ASN A 208 -22.75 -31.40 3.35
C ASN A 208 -24.19 -31.34 2.80
N ASP A 209 -25.16 -31.86 3.55
CA ASP A 209 -26.58 -31.84 3.17
C ASP A 209 -27.23 -30.47 3.26
N ASP A 210 -26.73 -29.60 4.14
CA ASP A 210 -27.19 -28.23 4.30
C ASP A 210 -26.39 -27.26 3.43
N THR A 211 -26.60 -27.37 2.12
CA THR A 211 -25.89 -26.54 1.13
C THR A 211 -26.14 -25.04 1.32
N GLN A 212 -27.27 -24.66 1.91
CA GLN A 212 -27.59 -23.24 2.14
C GLN A 212 -26.73 -22.67 3.27
N SER A 213 -26.67 -23.36 4.41
CA SER A 213 -25.80 -22.97 5.52
C SER A 213 -24.32 -22.94 5.12
N LEU A 214 -23.88 -23.88 4.27
CA LEU A 214 -22.53 -23.88 3.72
C LEU A 214 -22.26 -22.67 2.82
N LEU A 215 -23.20 -22.28 1.96
CA LEU A 215 -23.08 -21.06 1.13
C LEU A 215 -22.99 -19.80 2.00
N ASP A 216 -23.82 -19.69 3.03
CA ASP A 216 -23.81 -18.56 3.95
C ASP A 216 -22.47 -18.48 4.70
N SER A 217 -21.91 -19.63 5.11
CA SER A 217 -20.58 -19.74 5.72
C SER A 217 -19.46 -19.30 4.77
N ILE A 218 -19.50 -19.72 3.50
CA ILE A 218 -18.52 -19.29 2.47
C ILE A 218 -18.58 -17.76 2.27
N ASN A 219 -19.79 -17.18 2.19
CA ASN A 219 -19.99 -15.74 2.00
C ASN A 219 -19.52 -14.92 3.21
N SER A 220 -19.81 -15.42 4.41
CA SER A 220 -19.35 -14.80 5.66
C SER A 220 -17.83 -14.80 5.75
N LYS A 221 -17.18 -15.95 5.46
CA LYS A 221 -15.72 -16.06 5.44
C LYS A 221 -15.08 -15.16 4.39
N TYR A 222 -15.62 -15.10 3.18
CA TYR A 222 -15.12 -14.19 2.14
C TYR A 222 -15.18 -12.73 2.60
N THR A 223 -16.30 -12.29 3.17
CA THR A 223 -16.45 -10.93 3.70
C THR A 223 -15.43 -10.65 4.81
N SER A 224 -15.21 -11.60 5.72
CA SER A 224 -14.22 -11.48 6.79
C SER A 224 -12.79 -11.37 6.25
N ILE A 225 -12.42 -12.17 5.23
CA ILE A 225 -11.09 -12.14 4.62
C ILE A 225 -10.86 -10.78 3.93
N MET A 226 -11.86 -10.29 3.18
CA MET A 226 -11.79 -8.99 2.52
C MET A 226 -11.66 -7.83 3.52
N SER A 227 -12.38 -7.89 4.65
CA SER A 227 -12.27 -6.85 5.68
C SER A 227 -10.95 -6.88 6.43
N GLN A 228 -10.38 -8.07 6.67
CA GLN A 228 -9.07 -8.20 7.32
C GLN A 228 -7.96 -7.57 6.48
N LEU A 229 -7.98 -7.83 5.16
CA LEU A 229 -6.98 -7.31 4.24
C LEU A 229 -7.10 -5.79 4.02
N ASN A 230 -8.25 -5.17 4.31
CA ASN A 230 -8.57 -3.78 3.98
C ASN A 230 -8.27 -3.40 2.51
N LEU A 231 -8.49 -4.36 1.61
CA LEU A 231 -8.07 -4.25 0.21
C LEU A 231 -8.75 -3.08 -0.52
N ASP A 232 -10.06 -2.90 -0.31
CA ASP A 232 -10.82 -1.84 -0.97
C ASP A 232 -10.36 -0.45 -0.51
N TYR A 233 -10.05 -0.27 0.78
CA TYR A 233 -9.47 0.97 1.31
C TYR A 233 -8.10 1.27 0.69
N ALA A 234 -7.24 0.26 0.55
CA ALA A 234 -5.93 0.43 -0.08
C ALA A 234 -6.04 0.82 -1.55
N ILE A 235 -6.95 0.19 -2.30
CA ILE A 235 -7.25 0.54 -3.71
C ILE A 235 -7.79 1.97 -3.82
N GLU A 236 -8.73 2.35 -2.94
CA GLU A 236 -9.30 3.71 -2.92
C GLU A 236 -8.23 4.77 -2.61
N LYS A 237 -7.35 4.52 -1.64
CA LYS A 237 -6.21 5.40 -1.32
C LYS A 237 -5.23 5.52 -2.49
N CYS A 238 -4.92 4.41 -3.16
CA CYS A 238 -4.12 4.41 -4.38
C CYS A 238 -4.78 5.27 -5.48
N GLY A 239 -6.09 5.11 -5.70
CA GLY A 239 -6.86 5.88 -6.67
C GLY A 239 -6.84 7.37 -6.37
N SER A 240 -7.18 7.74 -5.12
CA SER A 240 -7.19 9.14 -4.65
C SER A 240 -5.82 9.80 -4.80
N MET A 241 -4.74 9.10 -4.44
CA MET A 241 -3.38 9.59 -4.62
C MET A 241 -3.04 9.77 -6.12
N LEU A 242 -3.43 8.85 -7.00
CA LEU A 242 -3.20 9.01 -8.45
C LEU A 242 -3.95 10.21 -9.02
N GLU A 243 -5.19 10.44 -8.57
CA GLU A 243 -5.95 11.62 -8.96
C GLU A 243 -5.24 12.90 -8.52
N GLU A 244 -4.79 12.98 -7.27
CA GLU A 244 -4.04 14.12 -6.74
C GLU A 244 -2.75 14.37 -7.54
N LEU A 245 -1.95 13.33 -7.77
CA LEU A 245 -0.70 13.38 -8.52
C LEU A 245 -0.92 13.79 -9.99
N SER A 246 -2.01 13.33 -10.63
CA SER A 246 -2.33 13.64 -12.03
C SER A 246 -2.88 15.05 -12.22
N ALA A 247 -3.66 15.56 -11.25
CA ALA A 247 -4.23 16.88 -11.31
C ALA A 247 -3.16 17.99 -11.22
N GLY A 248 -1.98 17.69 -10.66
CA GLY A 248 -0.93 18.68 -10.43
C GLY A 248 -1.39 19.86 -9.56
N LYS A 249 -2.48 19.66 -8.81
CA LYS A 249 -3.11 20.66 -7.94
C LYS A 249 -2.59 20.52 -6.52
N GLY A 250 -2.62 21.61 -5.77
CA GLY A 250 -2.33 21.59 -4.34
C GLY A 250 -0.87 21.22 -4.00
N GLN A 251 -0.71 20.20 -3.15
CA GLN A 251 0.55 19.86 -2.48
C GLN A 251 1.59 19.20 -3.39
N VAL A 252 1.17 18.71 -4.57
CA VAL A 252 2.03 18.06 -5.58
C VAL A 252 3.05 19.03 -6.17
N LYS A 253 2.76 20.34 -6.19
CA LYS A 253 3.71 21.38 -6.64
C LYS A 253 4.99 21.44 -5.80
N VAL A 254 4.96 20.91 -4.58
CA VAL A 254 6.08 20.97 -3.63
C VAL A 254 7.05 19.79 -3.84
N VAL A 255 6.73 18.85 -4.73
CA VAL A 255 7.52 17.63 -4.97
C VAL A 255 8.31 17.76 -6.26
N GLN A 256 9.61 17.43 -6.22
CA GLN A 256 10.44 17.44 -7.43
C GLN A 256 10.01 16.38 -8.44
N GLY A 257 10.28 16.66 -9.72
CA GLY A 257 9.85 15.82 -10.86
C GLY A 257 10.30 14.36 -10.75
N ASP A 258 11.48 14.07 -10.22
CA ASP A 258 12.02 12.70 -10.13
C ASP A 258 11.32 11.90 -9.02
N MET A 259 11.22 12.48 -7.83
CA MET A 259 10.46 11.91 -6.72
C MET A 259 8.98 11.73 -7.09
N LEU A 260 8.41 12.69 -7.82
CA LEU A 260 7.04 12.61 -8.32
C LEU A 260 6.86 11.45 -9.31
N ARG A 261 7.79 11.28 -10.26
CA ARG A 261 7.75 10.17 -11.23
C ARG A 261 7.81 8.82 -10.53
N GLU A 262 8.70 8.65 -9.56
CA GLU A 262 8.83 7.41 -8.81
C GLU A 262 7.59 7.13 -7.95
N LEU A 263 7.04 8.15 -7.29
CA LEU A 263 5.79 8.00 -6.55
C LEU A 263 4.62 7.62 -7.47
N VAL A 264 4.46 8.27 -8.63
CA VAL A 264 3.43 7.92 -9.62
C VAL A 264 3.59 6.48 -10.09
N LYS A 265 4.82 6.02 -10.38
CA LYS A 265 5.09 4.64 -10.75
C LYS A 265 4.72 3.67 -9.64
N PHE A 266 5.15 3.95 -8.40
CA PHE A 266 4.83 3.15 -7.23
C PHE A 266 3.33 3.03 -7.04
N THR A 267 2.61 4.16 -6.97
CA THR A 267 1.17 4.18 -6.72
C THR A 267 0.40 3.47 -7.83
N ARG A 268 0.78 3.69 -9.11
CA ARG A 268 0.12 3.02 -10.25
C ARG A 268 0.35 1.51 -10.25
N SER A 269 1.59 1.07 -9.99
CA SER A 269 1.94 -0.34 -9.92
C SER A 269 1.23 -1.04 -8.76
N SER A 270 1.25 -0.41 -7.58
CA SER A 270 0.54 -0.91 -6.40
C SER A 270 -0.97 -0.99 -6.63
N ASN A 271 -1.59 0.04 -7.22
CA ASN A 271 -3.02 0.02 -7.55
C ASN A 271 -3.38 -1.14 -8.49
N LYS A 272 -2.56 -1.34 -9.53
CA LYS A 272 -2.76 -2.44 -10.49
C LYS A 272 -2.70 -3.80 -9.80
N GLN A 273 -1.66 -4.04 -9.00
CA GLN A 273 -1.49 -5.31 -8.27
C GLN A 273 -2.63 -5.58 -7.30
N LEU A 274 -3.07 -4.57 -6.54
CA LEU A 274 -4.17 -4.73 -5.59
C LEU A 274 -5.50 -5.00 -6.30
N CYS A 275 -5.75 -4.35 -7.45
CA CYS A 275 -6.91 -4.67 -8.30
C CYS A 275 -6.87 -6.10 -8.83
N GLU A 276 -5.71 -6.58 -9.32
CA GLU A 276 -5.53 -7.97 -9.76
C GLU A 276 -5.80 -8.96 -8.63
N VAL A 277 -5.31 -8.69 -7.42
CA VAL A 277 -5.59 -9.50 -6.23
C VAL A 277 -7.08 -9.55 -5.89
N ARG A 278 -7.78 -8.41 -6.00
CA ARG A 278 -9.23 -8.35 -5.81
C ARG A 278 -9.97 -9.24 -6.80
N GLU A 279 -9.56 -9.21 -8.07
CA GLU A 279 -10.14 -10.06 -9.12
C GLU A 279 -9.87 -11.55 -8.86
N ASP A 280 -8.64 -11.90 -8.48
CA ASP A 280 -8.25 -13.26 -8.08
C ASP A 280 -9.11 -13.78 -6.92
N PHE A 281 -9.33 -12.95 -5.90
CA PHE A 281 -10.09 -13.32 -4.71
C PHE A 281 -11.57 -13.53 -5.05
N GLN A 282 -12.13 -12.64 -5.88
CA GLN A 282 -13.50 -12.80 -6.40
C GLN A 282 -13.64 -14.09 -7.22
N LEU A 283 -12.63 -14.45 -8.01
CA LEU A 283 -12.66 -15.69 -8.79
C LEU A 283 -12.65 -16.93 -7.89
N LEU A 284 -11.78 -16.97 -6.87
CA LEU A 284 -11.74 -18.07 -5.90
C LEU A 284 -13.08 -18.21 -5.16
N TRP A 285 -13.64 -17.09 -4.70
CA TRP A 285 -14.93 -17.08 -4.01
C TRP A 285 -16.07 -17.59 -4.91
N ARG A 286 -16.17 -17.08 -6.14
CA ARG A 286 -17.18 -17.56 -7.12
C ARG A 286 -17.00 -19.05 -7.43
N LYS A 287 -15.76 -19.54 -7.52
CA LYS A 287 -15.48 -20.97 -7.71
C LYS A 287 -15.99 -21.79 -6.53
N ALA A 288 -15.74 -21.36 -5.30
CA ALA A 288 -16.24 -22.04 -4.10
C ALA A 288 -17.78 -22.08 -4.06
N GLN A 289 -18.44 -20.94 -4.32
CA GLN A 289 -19.90 -20.86 -4.39
C GLN A 289 -20.48 -21.78 -5.47
N ALA A 290 -19.92 -21.74 -6.68
CA ALA A 290 -20.40 -22.52 -7.82
C ALA A 290 -20.40 -24.03 -7.53
N ARG A 291 -19.38 -24.54 -6.82
CA ARG A 291 -19.33 -25.96 -6.41
C ARG A 291 -20.52 -26.34 -5.54
N VAL A 292 -20.87 -25.52 -4.54
CA VAL A 292 -21.97 -25.81 -3.62
C VAL A 292 -23.32 -25.71 -4.32
N VAL A 293 -23.52 -24.68 -5.17
CA VAL A 293 -24.73 -24.53 -5.97
C VAL A 293 -24.94 -25.72 -6.90
N GLN A 294 -23.90 -26.14 -7.64
CA GLN A 294 -23.97 -27.30 -8.54
C GLN A 294 -24.30 -28.59 -7.79
N ALA A 295 -23.69 -28.81 -6.62
CA ALA A 295 -23.99 -29.98 -5.81
C ALA A 295 -25.42 -29.97 -5.25
N SER A 296 -25.94 -28.80 -4.88
CA SER A 296 -27.33 -28.64 -4.46
C SER A 296 -28.30 -29.01 -5.60
N GLN A 297 -28.05 -28.50 -6.81
CA GLN A 297 -28.82 -28.84 -8.01
C GLN A 297 -28.77 -30.35 -8.29
N LEU A 298 -27.58 -30.97 -8.22
CA LEU A 298 -27.43 -32.41 -8.42
C LEU A 298 -28.24 -33.23 -7.41
N LYS A 299 -28.28 -32.83 -6.13
CA LYS A 299 -29.11 -33.48 -5.10
C LYS A 299 -30.61 -33.40 -5.43
N VAL A 300 -31.07 -32.26 -5.95
CA VAL A 300 -32.47 -32.10 -6.40
C VAL A 300 -32.75 -33.05 -7.58
N HIS A 301 -31.88 -33.10 -8.58
CA HIS A 301 -32.01 -34.01 -9.72
C HIS A 301 -32.03 -35.47 -9.26
N GLN A 302 -31.14 -35.87 -8.34
CA GLN A 302 -31.09 -37.22 -7.81
C GLN A 302 -32.37 -37.58 -7.03
N LYS A 303 -32.90 -36.68 -6.21
CA LYS A 303 -34.19 -36.87 -5.51
C LYS A 303 -35.33 -37.08 -6.52
N ASN A 304 -35.35 -36.31 -7.61
CA ASN A 304 -36.37 -36.43 -8.65
C ASN A 304 -36.25 -37.73 -9.44
N ALA A 305 -35.04 -38.12 -9.85
CA ALA A 305 -34.78 -39.41 -10.49
C ALA A 305 -35.22 -40.58 -9.61
N ASN A 306 -34.92 -40.52 -8.31
CA ASN A 306 -35.34 -41.53 -7.34
C ASN A 306 -36.87 -41.61 -7.18
N LYS A 307 -37.59 -40.48 -7.24
CA LYS A 307 -39.07 -40.47 -7.23
C LYS A 307 -39.65 -41.14 -8.47
N ILE A 308 -39.12 -40.81 -9.65
CA ILE A 308 -39.55 -41.41 -10.92
C ILE A 308 -39.27 -42.91 -10.91
N SER A 309 -38.07 -43.33 -10.53
CA SER A 309 -37.69 -44.76 -10.44
C SER A 309 -38.59 -45.54 -9.49
N LYS A 310 -38.90 -44.99 -8.31
CA LYS A 310 -39.85 -45.59 -7.37
C LYS A 310 -41.25 -45.72 -7.97
N TRP A 311 -41.72 -44.73 -8.70
CA TRP A 311 -43.03 -44.78 -9.38
C TRP A 311 -43.06 -45.82 -10.50
N ILE A 312 -42.01 -45.90 -11.33
CA ILE A 312 -41.88 -46.92 -12.38
C ILE A 312 -41.99 -48.31 -11.75
N ASN A 313 -41.21 -48.58 -10.69
CA ASN A 313 -41.19 -49.90 -10.06
C ASN A 313 -42.52 -50.27 -9.38
N LYS A 314 -43.20 -49.32 -8.75
CA LYS A 314 -44.42 -49.58 -7.97
C LYS A 314 -45.71 -49.54 -8.78
N ASN A 315 -45.76 -48.74 -9.84
CA ASN A 315 -46.99 -48.48 -10.59
C ASN A 315 -46.79 -48.83 -12.06
N GLY A 316 -45.78 -48.25 -12.71
CA GLY A 316 -45.54 -48.43 -14.14
C GLY A 316 -45.35 -49.89 -14.55
N SER A 317 -44.45 -50.62 -13.88
CA SER A 317 -44.15 -52.02 -14.19
C SER A 317 -45.35 -52.95 -13.95
N ILE A 318 -46.15 -52.69 -12.91
CA ILE A 318 -47.36 -53.47 -12.62
C ILE A 318 -48.41 -53.23 -13.70
N SER A 319 -48.69 -51.97 -14.03
CA SER A 319 -49.66 -51.62 -15.09
C SER A 319 -49.24 -52.19 -16.45
N LEU A 320 -47.94 -52.20 -16.77
CA LEU A 320 -47.42 -52.83 -17.99
C LEU A 320 -47.60 -54.36 -17.97
N ALA A 321 -47.36 -55.02 -16.84
CA ALA A 321 -47.56 -56.47 -16.69
C ALA A 321 -49.05 -56.87 -16.76
N GLU A 322 -49.96 -56.00 -16.32
CA GLU A 322 -51.41 -56.21 -16.49
C GLU A 322 -51.85 -56.05 -17.94
N LEU A 323 -51.26 -55.10 -18.67
CA LEU A 323 -51.50 -54.87 -20.10
C LEU A 323 -50.93 -55.98 -20.99
N SER A 324 -49.93 -56.74 -20.53
CA SER A 324 -49.34 -57.85 -21.28
C SER A 324 -50.09 -59.18 -21.16
N ARG A 325 -51.21 -59.22 -20.41
CA ARG A 325 -52.04 -60.41 -20.28
C ARG A 325 -52.72 -60.78 -21.62
N PRO A 326 -52.92 -62.07 -21.93
CA PRO A 326 -53.56 -62.49 -23.18
C PRO A 326 -55.00 -61.98 -23.28
N ILE A 327 -55.34 -61.36 -24.40
CA ILE A 327 -56.69 -60.86 -24.71
C ILE A 327 -57.56 -62.05 -25.15
N ARG A 328 -58.71 -62.25 -24.52
CA ARG A 328 -59.59 -63.40 -24.79
C ARG A 328 -61.00 -63.02 -25.22
N SER A 329 -61.39 -61.76 -25.06
CA SER A 329 -62.71 -61.24 -25.43
C SER A 329 -62.64 -59.81 -25.97
N LEU A 330 -63.71 -59.36 -26.63
CA LEU A 330 -63.85 -57.96 -27.06
C LEU A 330 -63.88 -56.99 -25.86
N GLU A 331 -64.45 -57.42 -24.74
CA GLU A 331 -64.50 -56.67 -23.48
C GLU A 331 -63.10 -56.49 -22.87
N ASP A 332 -62.23 -57.50 -22.99
CA ASP A 332 -60.81 -57.41 -22.62
C ASP A 332 -60.06 -56.38 -23.47
N VAL A 333 -60.36 -56.29 -24.78
CA VAL A 333 -59.75 -55.30 -25.68
C VAL A 333 -60.11 -53.88 -25.23
N THR A 334 -61.39 -53.61 -24.97
CA THR A 334 -61.84 -52.29 -24.51
C THR A 334 -61.24 -51.91 -23.16
N SER A 335 -61.17 -52.86 -22.22
CA SER A 335 -60.60 -52.67 -20.89
C SER A 335 -59.10 -52.40 -20.94
N SER A 336 -58.35 -53.15 -21.75
CA SER A 336 -56.92 -52.94 -21.96
C SER A 336 -56.63 -51.59 -22.63
N ARG A 337 -57.44 -51.16 -23.60
CA ARG A 337 -57.31 -49.84 -24.24
C ARG A 337 -57.51 -48.70 -23.25
N GLN A 338 -58.49 -48.82 -22.35
CA GLN A 338 -58.72 -47.83 -21.30
C GLN A 338 -57.53 -47.75 -20.31
N ARG A 339 -57.04 -48.89 -19.83
CA ARG A 339 -55.88 -48.95 -18.93
C ARG A 339 -54.61 -48.38 -19.56
N LEU A 340 -54.39 -48.61 -20.86
CA LEU A 340 -53.26 -48.04 -21.59
C LEU A 340 -53.36 -46.51 -21.70
N ALA A 341 -54.55 -45.96 -21.93
CA ALA A 341 -54.78 -44.52 -21.94
C ALA A 341 -54.57 -43.90 -20.54
N GLU A 342 -54.99 -44.56 -19.48
CA GLU A 342 -54.76 -44.14 -18.09
C GLU A 342 -53.28 -44.17 -17.71
N LEU A 343 -52.55 -45.23 -18.07
CA LEU A 343 -51.12 -45.33 -17.87
C LEU A 343 -50.37 -44.23 -18.64
N SER A 344 -50.73 -43.96 -19.89
CA SER A 344 -50.15 -42.90 -20.70
C SER A 344 -50.31 -41.52 -20.05
N LYS A 345 -51.52 -41.18 -19.57
CA LYS A 345 -51.77 -39.94 -18.82
C LYS A 345 -50.93 -39.86 -17.54
N SER A 346 -50.80 -40.98 -16.82
CA SER A 346 -50.02 -41.05 -15.58
C SER A 346 -48.52 -40.84 -15.82
N CYS A 347 -47.96 -41.44 -16.88
CA CYS A 347 -46.58 -41.20 -17.33
C CYS A 347 -46.35 -39.72 -17.65
N GLN A 348 -47.25 -39.11 -18.42
CA GLN A 348 -47.15 -37.70 -18.80
C GLN A 348 -47.19 -36.77 -17.58
N TYR A 349 -48.08 -37.05 -16.63
CA TYR A 349 -48.14 -36.31 -15.37
C TYR A 349 -46.83 -36.40 -14.56
N GLN A 350 -46.21 -37.58 -14.47
CA GLN A 350 -44.93 -37.72 -13.76
C GLN A 350 -43.78 -36.97 -14.45
N PHE A 351 -43.76 -37.00 -15.78
CA PHE A 351 -42.80 -36.24 -16.58
C PHE A 351 -42.92 -34.74 -16.29
N GLU A 352 -44.11 -34.16 -16.49
CA GLU A 352 -44.37 -32.73 -16.27
C GLU A 352 -44.10 -32.29 -14.82
N ARG A 353 -44.49 -33.12 -13.85
CA ARG A 353 -44.22 -32.86 -12.42
C ARG A 353 -42.72 -32.82 -12.12
N SER A 354 -41.93 -33.67 -12.75
CA SER A 354 -40.47 -33.69 -12.57
C SER A 354 -39.79 -32.48 -13.21
N SER A 355 -40.25 -32.05 -14.39
CA SER A 355 -39.70 -30.91 -15.11
C SER A 355 -39.98 -29.57 -14.40
N ARG A 356 -41.13 -29.44 -13.74
CA ARG A 356 -41.48 -28.25 -12.93
C ARG A 356 -40.67 -28.14 -11.64
N SER A 357 -40.14 -29.25 -11.12
CA SER A 357 -39.31 -29.27 -9.91
C SER A 357 -37.87 -28.80 -10.16
N THR A 358 -37.47 -28.64 -11.43
CA THR A 358 -36.08 -28.32 -11.84
C THR A 358 -35.91 -26.92 -12.41
N SER A 359 -36.98 -26.14 -12.63
CA SER A 359 -36.87 -24.74 -13.02
C SER A 359 -36.72 -23.87 -11.77
N TRP A 360 -35.50 -23.39 -11.52
CA TRP A 360 -35.21 -22.30 -10.60
C TRP A 360 -34.79 -21.07 -11.40
#